data_AF-A0A1Q6XFT6-F1
#
_entry.id   AF-A0A1Q6XFT6-F1
#
_cell.length_a   1.000
_cell.length_b   1.000
_cell.length_c   1.000
_cell.angle_alpha   90.00
_cell.angle_beta   90.00
_cell.angle_gamma   90.00
#
_symmetry.space_group_name_H-M   'P 1'
#
loop_
_entity.id
_entity.type
_entity.pdbx_description
1 polymer ?
#
loop_
_entity_poly.entity_id
_entity_poly.type
_entity_poly.pdbx_seq_one_letter_code
_entity_poly.pdbx_strand_id
1 'polypeptide(L)'
;MSQTEWIVRSRSLLAAVVLLTVPLATDTKSDQDQAVPSASAAGGPVPLPPEIVRYGEARSRPFLSSYRLPDTITFAGSTVPLNVWQVRERIEFEFYHFLEDEGDSIILAKRTGRCFPSAERQLAEAGLPDDLKFILLVESKCISAAYSRAKASGPWQFVPSTGRRFSLQHNYWKDDRRNLELSTEAAVKYLKKLHDIFGDWFLVMAAYNAGDVNIRKAMREQRVDDYWKLHYNSSETMRYVPRIIASKEIFSQPEKYLGVAKADLYPPLDIEVVMVNIKEDRRHLAAVAEEFGTYFLELKLLNPEIRKDYLPRGTHRIKIPRRPDNGCPMPCDKADEPR
;
A
#
# COMPACT_ATOMS: atom_id res chain seq x y z
N MET A 1 -40.92 -18.45 -21.91
CA MET A 1 -40.39 -17.19 -21.35
C MET A 1 -38.91 -17.13 -21.71
N SER A 2 -38.51 -16.13 -22.48
CA SER A 2 -37.27 -16.08 -23.27
C SER A 2 -36.06 -15.56 -22.49
N GLN A 3 -34.89 -15.90 -23.04
CA GLN A 3 -33.58 -15.32 -22.78
C GLN A 3 -33.56 -13.79 -22.98
N THR A 4 -33.54 -13.01 -21.90
CA THR A 4 -32.82 -11.72 -21.75
C THR A 4 -32.95 -11.27 -20.30
N GLU A 5 -31.97 -10.52 -19.78
CA GLU A 5 -31.88 -9.94 -18.42
C GLU A 5 -31.05 -10.72 -17.40
N TRP A 6 -29.72 -10.69 -17.53
CA TRP A 6 -28.78 -10.71 -16.39
C TRP A 6 -27.48 -10.00 -16.78
N ILE A 7 -27.54 -8.67 -16.83
CA ILE A 7 -26.37 -7.78 -16.78
C ILE A 7 -26.67 -6.70 -15.74
N VAL A 8 -25.63 -6.30 -14.98
CA VAL A 8 -25.56 -5.25 -13.96
C VAL A 8 -25.76 -5.75 -12.51
N ARG A 9 -24.62 -5.98 -11.82
CA ARG A 9 -24.26 -5.32 -10.54
C ARG A 9 -22.84 -5.73 -10.09
N SER A 10 -21.85 -5.08 -10.67
CA SER A 10 -20.54 -4.85 -10.04
C SER A 10 -20.27 -3.36 -10.17
N ARG A 11 -20.45 -2.61 -9.09
CA ARG A 11 -19.97 -1.23 -9.00
C ARG A 11 -19.15 -1.08 -7.74
N SER A 12 -17.86 -0.96 -8.01
CA SER A 12 -16.79 -0.39 -7.22
C SER A 12 -17.26 0.77 -6.34
N LEU A 13 -16.80 0.75 -5.10
CA LEU A 13 -16.87 1.86 -4.16
C LEU A 13 -15.85 2.93 -4.56
N LEU A 14 -16.28 3.90 -5.36
CA LEU A 14 -15.62 5.19 -5.49
C LEU A 14 -16.32 6.20 -4.57
N ALA A 15 -15.51 6.99 -3.88
CA ALA A 15 -15.92 8.02 -2.94
C ALA A 15 -16.86 9.04 -3.61
N ALA A 16 -18.00 9.31 -2.96
CA ALA A 16 -18.89 10.39 -3.33
C ALA A 16 -18.28 11.73 -2.90
N VAL A 17 -17.96 12.58 -3.88
CA VAL A 17 -17.76 14.02 -3.68
C VAL A 17 -19.14 14.64 -3.52
N VAL A 18 -19.41 15.23 -2.35
CA VAL A 18 -20.62 16.01 -2.10
C VAL A 18 -20.46 17.35 -2.82
N LEU A 19 -21.19 17.51 -3.93
CA LEU A 19 -21.46 18.81 -4.53
C LEU A 19 -22.56 19.49 -3.69
N LEU A 20 -22.18 20.48 -2.89
CA LEU A 20 -23.13 21.41 -2.28
C LEU A 20 -23.68 22.33 -3.38
N THR A 21 -24.92 22.11 -3.77
CA THR A 21 -25.71 23.07 -4.56
C THR A 21 -26.19 24.18 -3.64
N VAL A 22 -25.69 25.40 -3.84
CA VAL A 22 -26.24 26.61 -3.21
C VAL A 22 -27.44 27.09 -4.06
N PRO A 23 -28.63 27.31 -3.49
CA PRO A 23 -29.76 27.84 -4.24
C PRO A 23 -29.59 29.35 -4.47
N LEU A 24 -29.92 29.81 -5.68
CA LEU A 24 -30.10 31.23 -5.98
C LEU A 24 -31.37 31.73 -5.28
N ALA A 25 -31.21 32.60 -4.29
CA ALA A 25 -32.27 33.46 -3.79
C ALA A 25 -32.20 34.80 -4.53
N THR A 26 -33.26 35.10 -5.27
CA THR A 26 -33.56 36.46 -5.74
C THR A 26 -34.16 37.25 -4.59
N ASP A 27 -33.53 38.34 -4.18
CA ASP A 27 -34.32 39.48 -3.72
C ASP A 27 -33.56 40.81 -3.78
N THR A 28 -34.35 41.86 -3.98
CA THR A 28 -33.96 43.22 -4.36
C THR A 28 -33.79 44.14 -3.14
N LYS A 29 -32.74 44.99 -3.11
CA LYS A 29 -32.77 46.47 -2.89
C LYS A 29 -31.46 47.07 -2.33
N SER A 30 -31.02 48.11 -3.07
CA SER A 30 -30.46 49.42 -2.71
C SER A 30 -29.31 49.61 -1.69
N ASP A 31 -28.35 50.43 -2.16
CA ASP A 31 -27.49 51.40 -1.48
C ASP A 31 -26.33 50.87 -0.61
N GLN A 32 -25.08 51.12 -1.04
CA GLN A 32 -24.38 52.39 -0.74
C GLN A 32 -23.01 52.42 -1.43
N ASP A 33 -22.67 53.59 -1.96
CA ASP A 33 -21.37 54.00 -2.50
C ASP A 33 -20.21 53.70 -1.54
N GLN A 34 -19.21 52.95 -2.03
CA GLN A 34 -17.82 53.14 -1.61
C GLN A 34 -16.88 53.05 -2.82
N ALA A 35 -16.26 54.19 -3.12
CA ALA A 35 -15.29 54.37 -4.17
C ALA A 35 -14.06 53.46 -4.00
N VAL A 36 -13.74 52.70 -5.04
CA VAL A 36 -12.49 51.96 -5.17
C VAL A 36 -11.40 52.94 -5.63
N PRO A 37 -10.23 53.03 -4.95
CA PRO A 37 -9.15 53.86 -5.44
C PRO A 37 -8.55 53.24 -6.71
N SER A 38 -8.33 54.09 -7.72
CA SER A 38 -7.70 53.74 -8.98
C SER A 38 -6.22 53.39 -8.77
N ALA A 39 -5.90 52.10 -8.83
CA ALA A 39 -4.52 51.65 -8.91
C ALA A 39 -4.04 51.71 -10.37
N SER A 40 -3.06 52.59 -10.57
CA SER A 40 -2.20 52.80 -11.74
C SER A 40 -1.90 51.55 -12.56
N ALA A 41 -2.08 51.69 -13.88
CA ALA A 41 -1.59 50.77 -14.90
C ALA A 41 -0.06 50.85 -15.02
N ALA A 42 0.65 49.85 -14.51
CA ALA A 42 2.03 49.56 -14.88
C ALA A 42 2.34 48.07 -14.66
N GLY A 43 2.51 47.31 -15.74
CA GLY A 43 2.96 45.92 -15.71
C GLY A 43 2.68 45.22 -17.02
N GLY A 44 3.71 45.02 -17.85
CA GLY A 44 3.62 44.50 -19.22
C GLY A 44 3.06 43.07 -19.35
N PRO A 45 3.01 42.52 -20.58
CA PRO A 45 2.42 41.21 -20.83
C PRO A 45 3.10 40.15 -19.97
N VAL A 46 2.28 39.46 -19.16
CA VAL A 46 2.70 38.27 -18.41
C VAL A 46 3.27 37.28 -19.43
N PRO A 47 4.52 36.79 -19.27
CA PRO A 47 5.06 35.80 -20.17
C PRO A 47 4.17 34.57 -20.09
N LEU A 48 3.63 34.13 -21.22
CA LEU A 48 2.97 32.84 -21.30
C LEU A 48 3.98 31.78 -20.81
N PRO A 49 3.56 30.82 -19.96
CA PRO A 49 4.42 29.71 -19.62
C PRO A 49 4.89 29.05 -20.92
N PRO A 50 6.16 28.59 -20.99
CA PRO A 50 6.69 28.00 -22.20
C PRO A 50 5.74 26.91 -22.69
N GLU A 51 5.37 26.99 -23.97
CA GLU A 51 4.58 25.96 -24.63
C GLU A 51 5.24 24.61 -24.34
N ILE A 52 4.47 23.65 -23.82
CA ILE A 52 4.98 22.31 -23.55
C ILE A 52 5.46 21.76 -24.88
N VAL A 53 6.77 21.78 -25.08
CA VAL A 53 7.42 21.14 -26.23
C VAL A 53 7.07 19.66 -26.14
N ARG A 54 6.05 19.24 -26.92
CA ARG A 54 5.81 17.83 -27.19
C ARG A 54 6.98 17.38 -28.05
N TYR A 55 8.07 16.97 -27.39
CA TYR A 55 9.23 16.40 -28.07
C TYR A 55 8.75 15.30 -29.01
N GLY A 56 8.90 15.58 -30.30
CA GLY A 56 8.60 14.70 -31.40
C GLY A 56 9.57 13.53 -31.42
N GLU A 57 9.12 12.42 -30.88
CA GLU A 57 9.08 11.08 -31.47
C GLU A 57 8.29 10.31 -30.42
N ALA A 58 6.96 10.41 -30.53
CA ALA A 58 6.08 9.68 -29.64
C ALA A 58 6.42 8.19 -29.82
N ARG A 59 7.17 7.61 -28.87
CA ARG A 59 7.02 6.21 -28.53
C ARG A 59 5.53 6.07 -28.23
N SER A 60 4.76 5.72 -29.26
CA SER A 60 3.34 5.44 -29.12
C SER A 60 3.26 4.43 -28.01
N ARG A 61 2.56 4.77 -26.92
CA ARG A 61 2.45 3.86 -25.79
C ARG A 61 2.00 2.51 -26.33
N PRO A 62 2.69 1.41 -25.99
CA PRO A 62 2.27 0.11 -26.44
C PRO A 62 0.83 -0.12 -25.96
N PHE A 63 -0.04 -0.61 -26.84
CA PHE A 63 -1.39 -1.00 -26.42
C PHE A 63 -1.29 -2.07 -25.32
N LEU A 64 -2.22 -2.09 -24.37
CA LEU A 64 -2.25 -3.15 -23.34
C LEU A 64 -2.22 -4.55 -23.96
N SER A 65 -2.90 -4.71 -25.10
CA SER A 65 -2.94 -5.94 -25.89
C SER A 65 -1.59 -6.33 -26.54
N SER A 66 -0.53 -5.53 -26.40
CA SER A 66 0.82 -5.93 -26.79
C SER A 66 1.54 -6.72 -25.70
N TYR A 67 1.14 -6.57 -24.44
CA TYR A 67 1.61 -7.42 -23.35
C TYR A 67 0.90 -8.77 -23.43
N ARG A 68 1.64 -9.83 -23.10
CA ARG A 68 1.15 -11.20 -23.04
C ARG A 68 1.52 -11.80 -21.70
N LEU A 69 0.57 -12.49 -21.08
CA LEU A 69 0.88 -13.35 -19.95
C LEU A 69 1.83 -14.47 -20.42
N PRO A 70 2.95 -14.73 -19.72
CA PRO A 70 3.87 -15.80 -20.08
C PRO A 70 3.17 -17.17 -20.13
N ASP A 71 3.67 -18.07 -20.97
CA ASP A 71 3.13 -19.44 -21.07
C ASP A 71 3.47 -20.33 -19.88
N THR A 72 4.43 -19.91 -19.06
CA THR A 72 4.81 -20.60 -17.82
C THR A 72 5.05 -19.56 -16.73
N ILE A 73 4.41 -19.78 -15.59
CA ILE A 73 4.61 -18.98 -14.38
C ILE A 73 4.83 -19.95 -13.23
N THR A 74 5.79 -19.63 -12.37
CA THR A 74 6.02 -20.36 -11.12
C THR A 74 5.68 -19.46 -9.94
N PHE A 75 5.28 -20.05 -8.82
CA PHE A 75 5.12 -19.36 -7.54
C PHE A 75 5.55 -20.29 -6.42
N ALA A 76 6.44 -19.82 -5.56
CA ALA A 76 6.96 -20.56 -4.41
C ALA A 76 7.50 -21.96 -4.76
N GLY A 77 8.14 -22.09 -5.93
CA GLY A 77 8.68 -23.35 -6.44
C GLY A 77 7.69 -24.24 -7.20
N SER A 78 6.38 -23.91 -7.17
CA SER A 78 5.34 -24.65 -7.87
C SER A 78 4.99 -24.02 -9.21
N THR A 79 4.74 -24.84 -10.24
CA THR A 79 4.26 -24.37 -11.55
C THR A 79 2.76 -24.09 -11.48
N VAL A 80 2.35 -22.94 -12.01
CA VAL A 80 0.93 -22.56 -12.14
C VAL A 80 0.33 -23.28 -13.36
N PRO A 81 -0.82 -23.97 -13.23
CA PRO A 81 -1.40 -24.78 -14.31
C PRO A 81 -2.14 -23.93 -15.37
N LEU A 82 -1.39 -23.13 -16.12
CA LEU A 82 -1.92 -22.21 -17.16
C LEU A 82 -2.52 -22.92 -18.39
N ASN A 83 -2.39 -24.25 -18.48
CA ASN A 83 -3.10 -25.07 -19.46
C ASN A 83 -4.59 -25.26 -19.11
N VAL A 84 -4.99 -24.97 -17.87
CA VAL A 84 -6.39 -24.94 -17.45
C VAL A 84 -6.96 -23.57 -17.79
N TRP A 85 -7.94 -23.52 -18.70
CA TRP A 85 -8.49 -22.28 -19.26
C TRP A 85 -8.87 -21.24 -18.19
N GLN A 86 -9.62 -21.64 -17.16
CA GLN A 86 -10.06 -20.70 -16.10
C GLN A 86 -8.91 -20.18 -15.24
N VAL A 87 -7.83 -20.95 -15.09
CA VAL A 87 -6.64 -20.51 -14.35
C VAL A 87 -5.94 -19.39 -15.10
N ARG A 88 -5.73 -19.59 -16.42
CA ARG A 88 -5.14 -18.56 -17.29
C ARG A 88 -6.00 -17.30 -17.31
N GLU A 89 -7.30 -17.42 -17.54
CA GLU A 89 -8.21 -16.26 -17.61
C GLU A 89 -8.23 -15.45 -16.30
N ARG A 90 -8.23 -16.13 -15.13
CA ARG A 90 -8.23 -15.45 -13.83
C ARG A 90 -6.95 -14.67 -13.56
N ILE A 91 -5.80 -15.21 -13.96
CA ILE A 91 -4.50 -14.54 -13.78
C ILE A 91 -4.34 -13.42 -14.81
N GLU A 92 -4.70 -13.67 -16.06
CA GLU A 92 -4.64 -12.69 -17.13
C GLU A 92 -5.55 -11.48 -16.85
N PHE A 93 -6.71 -11.73 -16.24
CA PHE A 93 -7.58 -10.65 -15.76
C PHE A 93 -6.88 -9.73 -14.75
N GLU A 94 -6.20 -10.27 -13.72
CA GLU A 94 -5.46 -9.44 -12.76
C GLU A 94 -4.22 -8.80 -13.39
N PHE A 95 -3.56 -9.50 -14.31
CA PHE A 95 -2.41 -8.99 -15.05
C PHE A 95 -2.76 -7.72 -15.83
N TYR A 96 -3.81 -7.75 -16.65
CA TYR A 96 -4.23 -6.54 -17.37
C TYR A 96 -4.80 -5.49 -16.44
N HIS A 97 -5.43 -5.85 -15.31
CA HIS A 97 -5.91 -4.86 -14.36
C HIS A 97 -4.78 -4.05 -13.70
N PHE A 98 -3.64 -4.69 -13.41
CA PHE A 98 -2.44 -3.96 -12.97
C PHE A 98 -1.89 -3.06 -14.08
N LEU A 99 -1.89 -3.50 -15.34
CA LEU A 99 -1.37 -2.70 -16.45
C LEU A 99 -2.32 -1.58 -16.87
N GLU A 100 -3.62 -1.71 -16.65
CA GLU A 100 -4.63 -0.69 -16.92
C GLU A 100 -4.41 0.56 -16.07
N ASP A 101 -4.12 0.39 -14.77
CA ASP A 101 -3.78 1.48 -13.85
C ASP A 101 -2.26 1.65 -13.72
N GLU A 102 -1.62 2.09 -14.82
CA GLU A 102 -0.16 2.29 -14.86
C GLU A 102 0.32 3.23 -13.75
N GLY A 103 -0.46 4.25 -13.39
CA GLY A 103 -0.10 5.22 -12.36
C GLY A 103 0.04 4.56 -10.98
N ASP A 104 -0.98 3.81 -10.55
CA ASP A 104 -0.92 3.07 -9.29
C ASP A 104 0.16 1.98 -9.36
N SER A 105 0.27 1.26 -10.47
CA SER A 105 1.30 0.21 -10.65
C SER A 105 2.73 0.75 -10.62
N ILE A 106 3.01 1.91 -11.20
CA ILE A 106 4.32 2.57 -11.07
C ILE A 106 4.61 2.90 -9.61
N ILE A 107 3.63 3.42 -8.86
CA ILE A 107 3.81 3.70 -7.43
C ILE A 107 4.00 2.42 -6.62
N LEU A 108 3.27 1.34 -6.93
CA LEU A 108 3.46 0.02 -6.34
C LEU A 108 4.87 -0.50 -6.59
N ALA A 109 5.32 -0.47 -7.84
CA ALA A 109 6.67 -0.86 -8.24
C ALA A 109 7.69 -0.10 -7.40
N LYS A 110 7.61 1.24 -7.35
CA LYS A 110 8.54 2.06 -6.57
C LYS A 110 8.55 1.72 -5.08
N ARG A 111 7.39 1.44 -4.49
CA ARG A 111 7.29 1.04 -3.07
C ARG A 111 7.96 -0.29 -2.75
N THR A 112 8.08 -1.21 -3.72
CA THR A 112 8.75 -2.51 -3.49
C THR A 112 10.16 -2.34 -2.95
N GLY A 113 10.94 -1.37 -3.48
CA GLY A 113 12.29 -1.07 -3.00
C GLY A 113 12.38 -0.69 -1.52
N ARG A 114 11.27 -0.21 -0.93
CA ARG A 114 11.21 0.20 0.48
C ARG A 114 10.69 -0.90 1.41
N CYS A 115 9.68 -1.67 0.98
CA CYS A 115 9.04 -2.67 1.83
C CYS A 115 9.63 -4.08 1.70
N PHE A 116 10.09 -4.48 0.50
CA PHE A 116 10.54 -5.85 0.27
C PHE A 116 11.80 -6.23 1.06
N PRO A 117 12.84 -5.40 1.20
CA PRO A 117 14.09 -5.83 1.85
C PRO A 117 13.91 -6.41 3.26
N SER A 118 12.98 -5.85 4.05
CA SER A 118 12.68 -6.38 5.38
C SER A 118 11.97 -7.74 5.32
N ALA A 119 11.05 -7.91 4.37
CA ALA A 119 10.33 -9.16 4.15
C ALA A 119 11.22 -10.25 3.57
N GLU A 120 12.02 -9.94 2.55
CA GLU A 120 12.99 -10.84 1.92
C GLU A 120 13.93 -11.44 2.96
N ARG A 121 14.54 -10.59 3.82
CA ARG A 121 15.42 -11.05 4.89
C ARG A 121 14.71 -12.01 5.84
N GLN A 122 13.54 -11.65 6.36
CA GLN A 122 12.82 -12.47 7.34
C GLN A 122 12.25 -13.76 6.73
N LEU A 123 11.84 -13.75 5.46
CA LEU A 123 11.44 -14.95 4.73
C LEU A 123 12.63 -15.90 4.55
N ALA A 124 13.79 -15.37 4.14
CA ALA A 124 15.01 -16.14 3.98
C ALA A 124 15.52 -16.74 5.29
N GLU A 125 15.59 -15.96 6.38
CA GLU A 125 15.93 -16.44 7.73
C GLU A 125 15.01 -17.57 8.20
N ALA A 126 13.76 -17.55 7.73
CA ALA A 126 12.74 -18.53 8.05
C ALA A 126 12.70 -19.73 7.09
N GLY A 127 13.50 -19.75 6.02
CA GLY A 127 13.48 -20.79 4.99
C GLY A 127 12.18 -20.79 4.17
N LEU A 128 11.50 -19.64 4.07
CA LEU A 128 10.27 -19.49 3.30
C LEU A 128 10.55 -18.97 1.88
N PRO A 129 9.70 -19.31 0.89
CA PRO A 129 9.82 -18.79 -0.46
C PRO A 129 9.74 -17.26 -0.52
N ASP A 130 10.68 -16.66 -1.26
CA ASP A 130 10.77 -15.21 -1.46
C ASP A 130 9.51 -14.61 -2.11
N ASP A 131 8.87 -15.37 -2.99
CA ASP A 131 7.62 -15.00 -3.67
C ASP A 131 6.49 -14.59 -2.72
N LEU A 132 6.51 -15.04 -1.45
CA LEU A 132 5.49 -14.68 -0.47
C LEU A 132 5.48 -13.19 -0.12
N LYS A 133 6.55 -12.44 -0.41
CA LYS A 133 6.59 -10.99 -0.21
C LYS A 133 5.54 -10.25 -1.06
N PHE A 134 5.10 -10.82 -2.18
CA PHE A 134 4.10 -10.19 -3.05
C PHE A 134 2.71 -10.10 -2.39
N ILE A 135 2.47 -10.84 -1.30
CA ILE A 135 1.28 -10.66 -0.44
C ILE A 135 1.20 -9.22 0.07
N LEU A 136 2.32 -8.56 0.40
CA LEU A 136 2.36 -7.16 0.87
C LEU A 136 1.72 -6.17 -0.11
N LEU A 137 1.92 -6.39 -1.41
CA LEU A 137 1.35 -5.53 -2.44
C LEU A 137 -0.16 -5.69 -2.51
N VAL A 138 -0.64 -6.93 -2.43
CA VAL A 138 -2.07 -7.25 -2.52
C VAL A 138 -2.83 -6.85 -1.26
N GLU A 139 -2.22 -7.01 -0.08
CA GLU A 139 -2.86 -6.67 1.20
C GLU A 139 -2.95 -5.16 1.42
N SER A 140 -1.84 -4.43 1.24
CA SER A 140 -1.78 -3.05 1.68
C SER A 140 -1.16 -2.07 0.70
N LYS A 141 -0.72 -2.54 -0.48
CA LYS A 141 0.12 -1.74 -1.38
C LYS A 141 1.42 -1.27 -0.70
N CYS A 142 1.96 -2.08 0.20
CA CYS A 142 3.08 -1.74 1.11
C CYS A 142 2.86 -0.53 2.03
N ILE A 143 1.60 -0.14 2.28
CA ILE A 143 1.27 0.96 3.19
C ILE A 143 1.24 0.45 4.63
N SER A 144 2.17 0.94 5.46
CA SER A 144 2.27 0.56 6.88
C SER A 144 1.09 1.05 7.73
N ALA A 145 0.52 2.20 7.39
CA ALA A 145 -0.65 2.75 8.09
C ALA A 145 -2.00 2.22 7.59
N ALA A 146 -2.01 1.24 6.67
CA ALA A 146 -3.23 0.73 6.06
C ALA A 146 -4.23 0.22 7.12
N TYR A 147 -5.52 0.46 6.86
CA TYR A 147 -6.61 0.05 7.73
C TYR A 147 -7.87 -0.23 6.91
N SER A 148 -8.43 -1.42 7.04
CA SER A 148 -9.62 -1.84 6.29
C SER A 148 -10.91 -1.75 7.11
N ARG A 149 -12.05 -1.85 6.41
CA ARG A 149 -13.38 -1.91 7.04
C ARG A 149 -13.54 -3.13 7.96
N ALA A 150 -12.84 -4.22 7.65
CA ALA A 150 -12.79 -5.43 8.48
C ALA A 150 -11.85 -5.31 9.69
N LYS A 151 -11.31 -4.10 9.96
CA LYS A 151 -10.36 -3.79 11.04
C LYS A 151 -9.00 -4.48 10.89
N ALA A 152 -8.69 -5.01 9.71
CA ALA A 152 -7.34 -5.41 9.36
C ALA A 152 -6.45 -4.16 9.27
N SER A 153 -5.21 -4.26 9.74
CA SER A 153 -4.29 -3.12 9.75
C SER A 153 -2.87 -3.52 9.41
N GLY A 154 -2.13 -2.56 8.88
CA GLY A 154 -0.72 -2.72 8.62
C GLY A 154 -0.39 -3.25 7.24
N PRO A 155 0.90 -3.48 6.97
CA PRO A 155 1.36 -3.92 5.67
C PRO A 155 0.89 -5.34 5.33
N TRP A 156 0.73 -6.19 6.34
CA TRP A 156 0.24 -7.56 6.21
C TRP A 156 -1.27 -7.72 6.50
N GLN A 157 -1.99 -6.60 6.72
CA GLN A 157 -3.44 -6.56 6.98
C GLN A 157 -3.93 -7.55 8.05
N PHE A 158 -3.24 -7.64 9.18
CA PHE A 158 -3.70 -8.47 10.29
C PHE A 158 -5.00 -7.94 10.90
N VAL A 159 -6.04 -8.77 10.98
CA VAL A 159 -7.17 -8.52 11.88
C VAL A 159 -6.74 -8.67 13.35
N PRO A 160 -7.40 -8.00 14.32
CA PRO A 160 -6.93 -7.97 15.70
C PRO A 160 -6.78 -9.34 16.36
N SER A 161 -7.69 -10.27 16.07
CA SER A 161 -7.66 -11.63 16.61
C SER A 161 -6.45 -12.41 16.11
N THR A 162 -6.19 -12.39 14.81
CA THR A 162 -5.05 -13.07 14.20
C THR A 162 -3.74 -12.41 14.62
N GLY A 163 -3.65 -11.08 14.61
CA GLY A 163 -2.45 -10.36 15.05
C GLY A 163 -2.04 -10.74 16.49
N ARG A 164 -3.01 -10.79 17.41
CA ARG A 164 -2.74 -11.21 18.80
C ARG A 164 -2.23 -12.64 18.90
N ARG A 165 -2.77 -13.57 18.11
CA ARG A 165 -2.30 -14.97 18.06
C ARG A 165 -0.84 -15.07 17.63
N PHE A 166 -0.35 -14.12 16.85
CA PHE A 166 1.03 -14.03 16.39
C PHE A 166 1.81 -12.90 17.08
N SER A 167 1.45 -12.60 18.34
CA SER A 167 2.18 -11.70 19.25
C SER A 167 2.23 -10.23 18.85
N LEU A 168 1.35 -9.76 17.96
CA LEU A 168 1.20 -8.33 17.68
C LEU A 168 0.32 -7.68 18.74
N GLN A 169 0.88 -6.69 19.44
CA GLN A 169 0.14 -5.93 20.44
C GLN A 169 -0.63 -4.78 19.77
N HIS A 170 -1.85 -4.55 20.23
CA HIS A 170 -2.64 -3.41 19.81
C HIS A 170 -3.43 -2.88 21.00
N ASN A 171 -3.16 -1.63 21.36
CA ASN A 171 -3.81 -0.90 22.44
C ASN A 171 -4.10 0.55 22.00
N TYR A 172 -4.52 1.41 22.93
CA TYR A 172 -4.87 2.79 22.63
C TYR A 172 -3.71 3.62 22.03
N TRP A 173 -2.48 3.34 22.45
CA TRP A 173 -1.27 4.08 22.09
C TRP A 173 -0.54 3.49 20.89
N LYS A 174 -0.51 2.16 20.78
CA LYS A 174 0.33 1.41 19.85
C LYS A 174 -0.46 0.35 19.07
N ASP A 175 -0.12 0.15 17.80
CA ASP A 175 -0.58 -0.95 16.97
C ASP A 175 0.59 -1.60 16.22
N ASP A 176 1.15 -2.68 16.77
CA ASP A 176 2.30 -3.40 16.21
C ASP A 176 2.02 -3.94 14.80
N ARG A 177 0.75 -4.10 14.43
CA ARG A 177 0.38 -4.52 13.08
C ARG A 177 0.88 -3.54 12.03
N ARG A 178 1.05 -2.26 12.37
CA ARG A 178 1.54 -1.21 11.46
C ARG A 178 3.06 -1.16 11.38
N ASN A 179 3.78 -1.81 12.29
CA ASN A 179 5.24 -1.90 12.23
C ASN A 179 5.62 -3.00 11.22
N LEU A 180 6.36 -2.64 10.15
CA LEU A 180 6.68 -3.57 9.07
C LEU A 180 7.48 -4.78 9.57
N GLU A 181 8.47 -4.60 10.42
CA GLU A 181 9.32 -5.67 10.92
C GLU A 181 8.53 -6.64 11.79
N LEU A 182 7.80 -6.12 12.80
CA LEU A 182 7.00 -6.95 13.71
C LEU A 182 5.88 -7.69 12.98
N SER A 183 5.16 -7.00 12.08
CA SER A 183 4.09 -7.62 11.32
C SER A 183 4.60 -8.64 10.30
N THR A 184 5.80 -8.46 9.75
CA THR A 184 6.45 -9.47 8.90
C THR A 184 6.82 -10.72 9.69
N GLU A 185 7.38 -10.56 10.90
CA GLU A 185 7.70 -11.69 11.77
C GLU A 185 6.44 -12.52 12.08
N ALA A 186 5.32 -11.82 12.37
CA ALA A 186 4.02 -12.44 12.58
C ALA A 186 3.49 -13.14 11.32
N ALA A 187 3.65 -12.52 10.13
CA ALA A 187 3.26 -13.10 8.84
C ALA A 187 4.04 -14.36 8.52
N VAL A 188 5.35 -14.37 8.73
CA VAL A 188 6.20 -15.56 8.58
C VAL A 188 5.70 -16.72 9.45
N LYS A 189 5.43 -16.46 10.73
CA LYS A 189 4.88 -17.47 11.65
C LYS A 189 3.51 -17.98 11.20
N TYR A 190 2.66 -17.08 10.69
CA TYR A 190 1.34 -17.45 10.21
C TYR A 190 1.40 -18.29 8.92
N LEU A 191 2.21 -17.88 7.95
CA LEU A 191 2.43 -18.59 6.69
C LEU A 191 3.00 -19.99 6.94
N LYS A 192 3.98 -20.13 7.85
CA LYS A 192 4.49 -21.45 8.28
C LYS A 192 3.38 -22.33 8.80
N LYS A 193 2.58 -21.82 9.74
CA LYS A 193 1.47 -22.58 10.32
C LYS A 193 0.46 -23.02 9.25
N LEU A 194 0.12 -22.13 8.31
CA LEU A 194 -0.78 -22.48 7.21
C LEU A 194 -0.15 -23.55 6.31
N HIS A 195 1.15 -23.45 6.04
CA HIS A 195 1.86 -24.44 5.25
C HIS A 195 1.91 -25.81 5.93
N ASP A 196 2.09 -25.86 7.27
CA ASP A 196 2.01 -27.11 8.04
C ASP A 196 0.63 -27.78 7.94
N ILE A 197 -0.43 -27.00 7.68
CA ILE A 197 -1.79 -27.49 7.53
C ILE A 197 -2.06 -27.98 6.10
N PHE A 198 -1.65 -27.23 5.09
CA PHE A 198 -2.08 -27.44 3.71
C PHE A 198 -1.02 -28.07 2.81
N GLY A 199 0.28 -27.89 3.11
CA GLY A 199 1.39 -28.40 2.30
C GLY A 199 1.50 -27.80 0.89
N ASP A 200 0.64 -26.85 0.52
CA ASP A 200 0.57 -26.22 -0.79
C ASP A 200 0.44 -24.70 -0.66
N TRP A 201 1.30 -23.95 -1.35
CA TRP A 201 1.36 -22.49 -1.23
C TRP A 201 0.13 -21.77 -1.80
N PHE A 202 -0.56 -22.35 -2.78
CA PHE A 202 -1.79 -21.75 -3.32
C PHE A 202 -2.93 -21.84 -2.30
N LEU A 203 -3.09 -22.99 -1.64
CA LEU A 203 -4.02 -23.15 -0.52
C LEU A 203 -3.62 -22.29 0.68
N VAL A 204 -2.33 -22.15 0.98
CA VAL A 204 -1.84 -21.25 2.03
C VAL A 204 -2.26 -19.82 1.77
N MET A 205 -2.06 -19.29 0.56
CA MET A 205 -2.48 -17.93 0.21
C MET A 205 -4.02 -17.78 0.29
N ALA A 206 -4.77 -18.77 -0.19
CA ALA A 206 -6.23 -18.76 -0.06
C ALA A 206 -6.67 -18.73 1.42
N ALA A 207 -6.01 -19.50 2.28
CA ALA A 207 -6.29 -19.56 3.71
C ALA A 207 -5.81 -18.33 4.48
N TYR A 208 -4.76 -17.65 3.99
CA TYR A 208 -4.32 -16.37 4.53
C TYR A 208 -5.45 -15.33 4.42
N ASN A 209 -6.08 -15.25 3.23
CA ASN A 209 -7.18 -14.32 2.95
C ASN A 209 -8.51 -14.75 3.61
N ALA A 210 -8.95 -15.99 3.38
CA ALA A 210 -10.28 -16.45 3.77
C ALA A 210 -10.34 -17.13 5.14
N GLY A 211 -9.20 -17.47 5.73
CA GLY A 211 -9.09 -18.26 6.95
C GLY A 211 -9.03 -19.77 6.68
N ASP A 212 -8.20 -20.46 7.46
CA ASP A 212 -7.92 -21.89 7.33
C ASP A 212 -9.15 -22.79 7.56
N VAL A 213 -10.03 -22.41 8.49
CA VAL A 213 -11.29 -23.14 8.75
C VAL A 213 -12.20 -23.13 7.52
N ASN A 214 -12.28 -21.99 6.85
CA ASN A 214 -13.16 -21.79 5.70
C ASN A 214 -12.66 -22.55 4.47
N ILE A 215 -11.35 -22.49 4.20
CA ILE A 215 -10.74 -23.26 3.11
C ILE A 215 -10.91 -24.76 3.35
N ARG A 216 -10.63 -25.26 4.55
CA ARG A 216 -10.86 -26.69 4.88
C ARG A 216 -12.33 -27.10 4.74
N LYS A 217 -13.27 -26.22 5.09
CA LYS A 217 -14.70 -26.48 4.92
C LYS A 217 -15.05 -26.62 3.43
N ALA A 218 -14.64 -25.65 2.61
CA ALA A 218 -14.90 -25.66 1.17
C ALA A 218 -14.28 -26.89 0.47
N MET A 219 -13.04 -27.24 0.82
CA MET A 219 -12.36 -28.44 0.32
C MET A 219 -13.15 -29.72 0.62
N ARG A 220 -13.65 -29.88 1.86
CA ARG A 220 -14.47 -31.05 2.24
C ARG A 220 -15.80 -31.09 1.51
N GLU A 221 -16.50 -29.96 1.40
CA GLU A 221 -17.80 -29.88 0.74
C GLU A 221 -17.71 -30.21 -0.75
N GLN A 222 -16.65 -29.75 -1.41
CA GLN A 222 -16.43 -29.93 -2.85
C GLN A 222 -15.60 -31.17 -3.18
N ARG A 223 -15.05 -31.85 -2.16
CA ARG A 223 -14.20 -33.05 -2.31
C ARG A 223 -12.98 -32.79 -3.20
N VAL A 224 -12.34 -31.64 -3.00
CA VAL A 224 -11.12 -31.23 -3.70
C VAL A 224 -10.04 -30.85 -2.70
N ASP A 225 -8.79 -31.14 -3.05
CA ASP A 225 -7.59 -30.87 -2.28
C ASP A 225 -6.63 -29.90 -2.98
N ASP A 226 -7.08 -29.29 -4.08
CA ASP A 226 -6.30 -28.41 -4.96
C ASP A 226 -6.99 -27.04 -5.06
N TYR A 227 -6.23 -25.97 -4.81
CA TYR A 227 -6.72 -24.59 -4.91
C TYR A 227 -7.35 -24.30 -6.28
N TRP A 228 -6.74 -24.79 -7.37
CA TRP A 228 -7.19 -24.46 -8.72
C TRP A 228 -8.53 -25.10 -9.08
N LYS A 229 -8.92 -26.16 -8.36
CA LYS A 229 -10.24 -26.83 -8.48
C LYS A 229 -11.24 -26.33 -7.45
N LEU A 230 -10.78 -25.64 -6.41
CA LEU A 230 -11.62 -25.12 -5.34
C LEU A 230 -12.43 -23.93 -5.81
N HIS A 231 -13.75 -24.03 -5.70
CA HIS A 231 -14.64 -22.88 -5.83
C HIS A 231 -14.84 -22.20 -4.47
N TYR A 232 -14.95 -20.89 -4.46
CA TYR A 232 -15.30 -20.14 -3.26
C TYR A 232 -16.27 -19.02 -3.62
N ASN A 233 -17.37 -18.90 -2.85
CA ASN A 233 -18.48 -18.01 -3.20
C ASN A 233 -18.07 -16.52 -3.24
N SER A 234 -17.01 -16.15 -2.52
CA SER A 234 -16.46 -14.80 -2.58
C SER A 234 -15.55 -14.65 -3.80
N SER A 235 -16.00 -13.83 -4.76
CA SER A 235 -15.19 -13.45 -5.92
C SER A 235 -13.87 -12.78 -5.52
N GLU A 236 -13.83 -12.07 -4.39
CA GLU A 236 -12.61 -11.48 -3.84
C GLU A 236 -11.58 -12.56 -3.47
N THR A 237 -12.00 -13.61 -2.78
CA THR A 237 -11.13 -14.73 -2.40
C THR A 237 -10.66 -15.51 -3.64
N MET A 238 -11.53 -15.70 -4.62
CA MET A 238 -11.16 -16.37 -5.89
C MET A 238 -10.17 -15.55 -6.73
N ARG A 239 -10.14 -14.22 -6.54
CA ARG A 239 -9.19 -13.32 -7.22
C ARG A 239 -7.88 -13.14 -6.46
N TYR A 240 -7.84 -13.47 -5.17
CA TYR A 240 -6.70 -13.19 -4.30
C TYR A 240 -5.40 -13.87 -4.76
N VAL A 241 -5.40 -15.19 -4.98
CA VAL A 241 -4.20 -15.91 -5.43
C VAL A 241 -3.78 -15.52 -6.85
N PRO A 242 -4.70 -15.44 -7.86
CA PRO A 242 -4.35 -14.90 -9.17
C PRO A 242 -3.72 -13.51 -9.12
N ARG A 243 -4.21 -12.63 -8.23
CA ARG A 243 -3.68 -11.27 -8.08
C ARG A 243 -2.25 -11.27 -7.54
N ILE A 244 -1.93 -12.14 -6.58
CA ILE A 244 -0.55 -12.27 -6.07
C ILE A 244 0.39 -12.80 -7.16
N ILE A 245 -0.08 -13.75 -7.97
CA ILE A 245 0.73 -14.31 -9.07
C ILE A 245 0.96 -13.27 -10.17
N ALA A 246 -0.07 -12.54 -10.57
CA ALA A 246 0.05 -11.44 -11.54
C ALA A 246 0.94 -10.31 -11.02
N SER A 247 0.84 -9.97 -9.73
CA SER A 247 1.69 -8.96 -9.12
C SER A 247 3.16 -9.42 -9.09
N LYS A 248 3.42 -10.69 -8.76
CA LYS A 248 4.77 -11.27 -8.90
C LYS A 248 5.31 -11.08 -10.31
N GLU A 249 4.55 -11.46 -11.34
CA GLU A 249 5.01 -11.38 -12.74
C GLU A 249 5.41 -9.94 -13.12
N ILE A 250 4.54 -8.97 -12.84
CA ILE A 250 4.73 -7.58 -13.23
C ILE A 250 5.84 -6.92 -12.42
N PHE A 251 5.78 -7.02 -11.09
CA PHE A 251 6.67 -6.28 -10.19
C PHE A 251 8.04 -6.95 -9.99
N SER A 252 8.23 -8.18 -10.46
CA SER A 252 9.58 -8.75 -10.64
C SER A 252 10.29 -8.21 -11.88
N GLN A 253 9.55 -7.66 -12.85
CA GLN A 253 10.07 -7.11 -14.10
C GLN A 253 9.46 -5.73 -14.38
N PRO A 254 9.57 -4.75 -13.46
CA PRO A 254 8.87 -3.47 -13.58
C PRO A 254 9.37 -2.64 -14.78
N GLU A 255 10.62 -2.84 -15.21
CA GLU A 255 11.15 -2.19 -16.41
C GLU A 255 10.45 -2.67 -17.69
N LYS A 256 10.21 -4.00 -17.80
CA LYS A 256 9.54 -4.62 -18.95
C LYS A 256 8.08 -4.16 -19.09
N TYR A 257 7.38 -4.08 -17.97
CA TYR A 257 5.93 -3.89 -17.97
C TYR A 257 5.51 -2.43 -17.73
N LEU A 258 6.32 -1.65 -17.02
CA LEU A 258 5.98 -0.30 -16.56
C LEU A 258 7.04 0.74 -16.92
N GLY A 259 8.18 0.34 -17.51
CA GLY A 259 9.29 1.23 -17.81
C GLY A 259 9.98 1.81 -16.57
N VAL A 260 9.84 1.16 -15.42
CA VAL A 260 10.43 1.60 -14.14
C VAL A 260 11.73 0.85 -13.90
N ALA A 261 12.86 1.56 -13.94
CA ALA A 261 14.16 0.97 -13.69
C ALA A 261 14.37 0.72 -12.18
N LYS A 262 15.31 -0.17 -11.83
CA LYS A 262 15.65 -0.45 -10.44
C LYS A 262 16.10 0.82 -9.67
N ALA A 263 16.74 1.76 -10.35
CA ALA A 263 17.17 3.04 -9.78
C ALA A 263 16.01 3.98 -9.43
N ASP A 264 14.84 3.79 -10.04
CA ASP A 264 13.64 4.60 -9.79
C ASP A 264 12.85 4.12 -8.56
N LEU A 265 13.20 2.96 -8.00
CA LEU A 265 12.56 2.41 -6.82
C LEU A 265 12.91 3.25 -5.59
N TYR A 266 11.97 3.35 -4.65
CA TYR A 266 12.23 4.04 -3.39
C TYR A 266 13.21 3.21 -2.54
N PRO A 267 14.42 3.71 -2.22
CA PRO A 267 15.41 2.94 -1.44
C PRO A 267 14.93 2.72 0.00
N PRO A 268 15.46 1.80 0.81
CA PRO A 268 15.19 1.81 2.25
C PRO A 268 15.47 3.20 2.88
N LEU A 269 14.68 3.57 3.90
CA LEU A 269 14.94 4.81 4.64
C LEU A 269 16.17 4.61 5.54
N ASP A 270 17.10 5.58 5.54
CA ASP A 270 18.22 5.58 6.46
C ASP A 270 17.75 6.07 7.83
N ILE A 271 17.67 5.13 8.76
CA ILE A 271 17.10 5.34 10.08
C ILE A 271 17.99 4.75 11.16
N GLU A 272 17.82 5.27 12.36
CA GLU A 272 18.33 4.66 13.57
C GLU A 272 17.22 4.52 14.61
N VAL A 273 17.44 3.64 15.59
CA VAL A 273 16.48 3.38 16.67
C VAL A 273 17.04 3.90 17.97
N VAL A 274 16.34 4.84 18.58
CA VAL A 274 16.70 5.45 19.86
C VAL A 274 15.74 5.04 20.96
N MET A 275 16.22 5.06 22.20
CA MET A 275 15.42 4.81 23.39
C MET A 275 15.01 6.14 24.00
N VAL A 276 13.72 6.47 23.93
CA VAL A 276 13.18 7.71 24.51
C VAL A 276 12.52 7.39 25.84
N ASN A 277 13.00 7.99 26.92
CA ASN A 277 12.46 7.78 28.26
C ASN A 277 11.56 8.96 28.68
N ILE A 278 10.25 8.73 28.74
CA ILE A 278 9.25 9.72 29.13
C ILE A 278 8.98 9.60 30.63
N LYS A 279 9.31 10.66 31.39
CA LYS A 279 9.15 10.69 32.86
C LYS A 279 7.78 11.22 33.29
N GLU A 280 7.28 12.20 32.54
CA GLU A 280 5.93 12.75 32.67
C GLU A 280 4.84 11.77 32.19
N ASP A 281 3.56 12.11 32.44
CA ASP A 281 2.43 11.23 32.08
C ASP A 281 2.33 10.97 30.58
N ARG A 282 2.62 12.00 29.77
CA ARG A 282 2.70 11.91 28.31
C ARG A 282 3.57 13.03 27.72
N ARG A 283 4.27 12.75 26.62
CA ARG A 283 5.02 13.74 25.82
C ARG A 283 4.47 13.79 24.39
N HIS A 284 4.31 14.99 23.84
CA HIS A 284 3.89 15.16 22.44
C HIS A 284 5.03 14.77 21.49
N LEU A 285 4.69 14.11 20.38
CA LEU A 285 5.67 13.65 19.38
C LEU A 285 6.43 14.81 18.71
N ALA A 286 5.87 16.02 18.65
CA ALA A 286 6.61 17.18 18.13
C ALA A 286 7.81 17.52 19.01
N ALA A 287 7.65 17.49 20.34
CA ALA A 287 8.76 17.74 21.27
C ALA A 287 9.84 16.64 21.17
N VAL A 288 9.42 15.38 20.97
CA VAL A 288 10.36 14.28 20.70
C VAL A 288 11.07 14.48 19.35
N ALA A 289 10.35 14.93 18.32
CA ALA A 289 10.92 15.19 17.01
C ALA A 289 12.01 16.28 17.07
N GLU A 290 11.72 17.39 17.76
CA GLU A 290 12.68 18.49 17.98
C GLU A 290 13.95 18.02 18.70
N GLU A 291 13.83 17.16 19.71
CA GLU A 291 14.97 16.57 20.46
C GLU A 291 15.96 15.81 19.54
N PHE A 292 15.45 15.21 18.46
CA PHE A 292 16.25 14.47 17.47
C PHE A 292 16.41 15.22 16.14
N GLY A 293 16.13 16.53 16.13
CA GLY A 293 16.28 17.36 14.93
C GLY A 293 15.40 16.95 13.75
N THR A 294 14.24 16.33 13.97
CA THR A 294 13.25 16.00 12.93
C THR A 294 11.96 16.79 13.16
N TYR A 295 10.92 16.52 12.38
CA TYR A 295 9.60 17.14 12.50
C TYR A 295 8.51 16.09 12.71
N PHE A 296 7.38 16.51 13.27
CA PHE A 296 6.28 15.64 13.68
C PHE A 296 5.82 14.65 12.61
N LEU A 297 5.67 15.10 11.36
CA LEU A 297 5.21 14.26 10.25
C LEU A 297 6.25 13.16 9.91
N GLU A 298 7.53 13.49 9.82
CA GLU A 298 8.58 12.50 9.55
C GLU A 298 8.63 11.45 10.67
N LEU A 299 8.60 11.87 11.94
CA LEU A 299 8.57 10.94 13.08
C LEU A 299 7.35 10.00 13.04
N LYS A 300 6.16 10.52 12.69
CA LYS A 300 4.94 9.73 12.52
C LYS A 300 5.02 8.73 11.37
N LEU A 301 5.61 9.13 10.24
CA LEU A 301 5.77 8.26 9.07
C LEU A 301 6.77 7.14 9.32
N LEU A 302 7.83 7.41 10.10
CA LEU A 302 8.82 6.42 10.52
C LEU A 302 8.28 5.44 11.56
N ASN A 303 7.31 5.86 12.39
CA ASN A 303 6.75 5.08 13.48
C ASN A 303 5.22 4.91 13.34
N PRO A 304 4.74 4.27 12.26
CA PRO A 304 3.32 4.15 11.95
C PRO A 304 2.51 3.38 13.01
N GLU A 305 3.17 2.58 13.86
CA GLU A 305 2.58 1.91 15.01
C GLU A 305 2.12 2.87 16.12
N ILE A 306 2.65 4.09 16.19
CA ILE A 306 2.26 5.08 17.19
C ILE A 306 0.96 5.75 16.74
N ARG A 307 -0.14 5.35 17.38
CA ARG A 307 -1.49 5.75 16.98
C ARG A 307 -1.83 7.18 17.36
N LYS A 308 -1.24 7.68 18.44
CA LYS A 308 -1.54 8.98 19.06
C LYS A 308 -0.41 9.96 18.82
N ASP A 309 -0.70 11.24 18.99
CA ASP A 309 0.30 12.29 18.81
C ASP A 309 1.18 12.47 20.05
N TYR A 310 1.02 11.56 21.02
CA TYR A 310 1.74 11.54 22.28
C TYR A 310 2.24 10.14 22.59
N LEU A 311 3.37 10.07 23.28
CA LEU A 311 3.89 8.88 23.94
C LEU A 311 3.49 8.92 25.42
N PRO A 312 2.99 7.82 26.01
CA PRO A 312 2.72 7.75 27.43
C PRO A 312 4.03 7.65 28.23
N ARG A 313 3.95 7.80 29.56
CA ARG A 313 5.08 7.53 30.48
C ARG A 313 5.73 6.17 30.21
N GLY A 314 7.06 6.13 30.26
CA GLY A 314 7.84 4.92 30.10
C GLY A 314 8.89 5.03 28.99
N THR A 315 9.51 3.90 28.68
CA THR A 315 10.61 3.81 27.72
C THR A 315 10.11 3.28 26.38
N HIS A 316 10.36 4.05 25.31
CA HIS A 316 9.88 3.75 23.96
C HIS A 316 11.03 3.60 22.97
N ARG A 317 10.91 2.63 22.06
CA ARG A 317 11.80 2.48 20.90
C ARG A 317 11.25 3.32 19.77
N ILE A 318 12.00 4.32 19.31
CA ILE A 318 11.56 5.27 18.29
C ILE A 318 12.55 5.24 17.13
N LYS A 319 12.04 5.08 15.91
CA LYS A 319 12.80 5.24 14.67
C LYS A 319 12.92 6.72 14.34
N ILE A 320 14.14 7.20 14.13
CA ILE A 320 14.44 8.58 13.72
C ILE A 320 15.28 8.55 12.44
N PRO A 321 15.25 9.59 11.59
CA PRO A 321 16.12 9.66 10.42
C PRO A 321 17.58 9.71 10.88
N ARG A 322 18.45 8.89 10.28
CA ARG A 322 19.89 9.06 10.51
C ARG A 322 20.35 10.29 9.75
N ARG A 323 21.10 11.17 10.42
CA ARG A 323 21.73 12.33 9.78
C ARG A 323 23.23 12.28 10.01
N PRO A 324 24.05 12.61 9.00
CA PRO A 324 25.46 12.90 9.25
C PRO A 324 25.54 14.10 10.19
N ASP A 325 26.48 14.06 11.13
CA ASP A 325 26.56 14.85 12.39
C ASP A 325 26.49 16.39 12.29
N ASN A 326 26.22 16.99 11.11
CA ASN A 326 26.14 18.44 10.90
C ASN A 326 24.92 18.91 10.05
N GLY A 327 23.90 18.06 9.85
CA GLY A 327 22.72 18.38 9.02
C GLY A 327 21.53 18.93 9.80
N CYS A 328 21.49 20.26 10.00
CA CYS A 328 20.31 20.98 10.50
C CYS A 328 19.06 20.68 9.62
N PRO A 329 17.82 20.66 10.16
CA PRO A 329 16.65 20.00 9.54
C PRO A 329 15.96 20.75 8.42
N MET A 330 16.35 21.99 8.17
CA MET A 330 15.74 22.89 7.20
C MET A 330 16.87 23.59 6.45
N PRO A 331 16.65 24.15 5.24
CA PRO A 331 17.51 25.21 4.76
C PRO A 331 17.67 26.21 5.92
N CYS A 332 18.90 26.42 6.39
CA CYS A 332 19.20 27.51 7.31
C CYS A 332 19.05 28.83 6.53
N ASP A 333 17.83 29.14 6.09
CA ASP A 333 17.47 30.48 5.63
C ASP A 333 17.36 31.33 6.89
N LYS A 334 18.52 31.85 7.29
CA LYS A 334 18.77 32.99 8.18
C LYS A 334 17.49 33.57 8.81
N ALA A 335 17.14 33.07 9.98
CA ALA A 335 16.20 33.73 10.88
C ALA A 335 16.88 33.93 12.24
N ASP A 336 18.01 34.65 12.22
CA ASP A 336 18.61 35.29 13.38
C ASP A 336 19.40 36.50 12.86
N GLU A 337 18.69 37.58 12.52
CA GLU A 337 19.23 38.93 12.70
C GLU A 337 18.44 39.58 13.84
N PRO A 338 19.10 39.96 14.95
CA PRO A 338 18.44 40.64 16.05
C PRO A 338 18.00 42.04 15.58
N ARG A 339 16.72 42.38 15.82
CA ARG A 339 16.27 43.77 15.90
C ARG A 339 16.19 44.21 17.35
#